data_AF-A0A512DZ99-F1
#
_entry.id   AF-A0A512DZ99-F1
#
_cell.length_a   1.000
_cell.length_b   1.000
_cell.length_c   1.000
_cell.angle_alpha   90.00
_cell.angle_beta   90.00
_cell.angle_gamma   90.00
#
_symmetry.space_group_name_H-M   'P 1'
#
loop_
_entity.id
_entity.type
_entity.pdbx_description
1 polymer ?
#
loop_
_entity_poly.entity_id
_entity_poly.type
_entity_poly.pdbx_seq_one_letter_code
_entity_poly.pdbx_strand_id
1 'polypeptide(L)' 'MLVTLSMVFCLIADPTQCHTVTPLIPDDQYLTMSNCPIAGQAEGARWVDEHPLYRMKRVRCHMGNKPPERSA' A
#
# COMPACT_ATOMS: atom_id res chain seq x y z
N MET A 1 9.05 12.25 -12.03
CA MET A 1 9.35 11.45 -10.83
C MET A 1 8.09 10.70 -10.45
N LEU A 2 8.15 9.39 -10.23
CA LEU A 2 6.99 8.59 -9.85
C LEU A 2 7.02 8.36 -8.33
N VAL A 3 5.84 8.40 -7.71
CA VAL A 3 5.66 8.03 -6.31
C VAL A 3 5.01 6.67 -6.27
N THR A 4 5.63 5.76 -5.53
CA THR A 4 5.12 4.40 -5.34
C THR A 4 4.54 4.27 -3.94
N LEU A 5 3.36 3.66 -3.88
CA LEU A 5 2.66 3.37 -2.63
C LEU A 5 2.95 1.93 -2.23
N SER A 6 3.32 1.74 -0.98
CA SER A 6 3.32 0.42 -0.33
C SER A 6 2.73 0.55 1.06
N MET A 7 2.07 -0.50 1.53
CA MET A 7 1.37 -0.54 2.80
C MET A 7 1.79 -1.79 3.55
N VAL A 8 1.94 -1.68 4.87
CA VAL A 8 2.25 -2.80 5.74
C VAL A 8 1.00 -3.14 6.55
N PHE A 9 0.57 -4.38 6.45
CA PHE A 9 -0.52 -4.93 7.25
C PHE A 9 0.01 -6.05 8.13
N CYS A 10 -0.47 -6.15 9.37
CA CYS A 10 -0.07 -7.21 10.28
C CYS A 10 -1.29 -7.96 10.80
N LEU A 11 -1.15 -9.26 11.07
CA LEU A 11 -2.21 -10.05 11.68
C LEU A 11 -2.63 -9.43 13.01
N ILE A 12 -3.93 -9.41 13.28
CA ILE A 12 -4.48 -8.93 14.55
C ILE A 12 -4.13 -9.91 15.67
N ALA A 13 -4.18 -11.21 15.39
CA ALA A 13 -3.86 -12.27 16.36
C ALA A 13 -2.36 -12.34 16.70
N ASP A 14 -1.49 -11.96 15.76
CA ASP A 14 -0.04 -11.92 15.94
C ASP A 14 0.57 -10.70 15.21
N PRO A 15 0.78 -9.57 15.92
CA PRO A 15 1.30 -8.35 15.34
C PRO A 15 2.73 -8.44 14.79
N THR A 16 3.43 -9.56 14.99
CA THR A 16 4.77 -9.80 14.43
C THR A 16 4.71 -10.32 12.99
N GLN A 17 3.57 -10.91 12.59
CA GLN A 17 3.35 -11.43 11.24
C GLN A 17 2.76 -10.34 10.35
N CYS A 18 3.60 -9.75 9.48
CA CYS A 18 3.21 -8.65 8.61
C CYS A 18 3.47 -8.95 7.12
N HIS A 19 2.61 -8.41 6.26
CA HIS A 19 2.76 -8.43 4.81
C HIS A 19 2.86 -7.00 4.28
N THR A 20 3.71 -6.84 3.26
CA THR A 20 3.77 -5.59 2.50
C THR A 20 2.99 -5.76 1.21
N VAL A 21 2.06 -4.83 0.98
CA VAL A 21 1.22 -4.79 -0.21
C VAL A 21 1.55 -3.52 -0.99
N THR A 22 1.87 -3.68 -2.26
CA THR A 22 2.05 -2.57 -3.20
C THR A 22 0.86 -2.60 -4.16
N PRO A 23 -0.15 -1.73 -3.98
CA PRO A 23 -1.29 -1.70 -4.88
C PRO A 23 -0.85 -1.27 -6.28
N LEU A 24 -1.49 -1.85 -7.29
CA LEU A 24 -1.41 -1.34 -8.66
C LEU A 24 -2.20 -0.03 -8.71
N ILE A 25 -1.49 1.08 -8.85
CA ILE A 25 -2.10 2.36 -9.17
C ILE A 25 -2.16 2.45 -10.69
N PRO A 26 -3.35 2.64 -11.29
CA PRO A 26 -3.50 2.85 -12.73
C PRO A 26 -2.60 3.97 -13.24
N ASP A 27 -2.01 3.80 -14.43
CA ASP A 27 -1.03 4.76 -14.99
C ASP A 27 -1.64 6.16 -15.26
N ASP A 28 -2.97 6.31 -15.25
CA ASP A 28 -3.69 7.58 -15.36
C ASP A 28 -3.82 8.33 -14.02
N GLN A 29 -3.55 7.66 -12.90
CA GLN A 29 -3.58 8.21 -11.55
C GLN A 29 -2.15 8.35 -11.00
N TYR A 30 -1.52 9.50 -11.28
CA TYR A 30 -0.22 9.79 -10.71
C TYR A 30 -0.30 10.10 -9.22
N LEU A 31 0.43 9.33 -8.42
CA LEU A 31 0.68 9.70 -7.04
C LEU A 31 1.77 10.78 -6.98
N THR A 32 1.49 11.78 -6.15
CA THR A 32 2.42 12.81 -5.69
C THR A 32 2.79 12.52 -4.23
N MET A 33 3.87 13.15 -3.75
CA MET A 33 4.27 12.96 -2.35
C MET A 33 3.22 13.47 -1.36
N SER A 34 2.41 14.46 -1.76
CA SER A 34 1.34 15.02 -0.93
C SER A 34 0.07 14.15 -0.92
N ASN A 35 -0.33 13.57 -2.06
CA ASN A 35 -1.55 12.78 -2.13
C ASN A 35 -1.34 11.29 -1.79
N CYS A 36 -0.12 10.76 -1.87
CA CYS A 36 0.16 9.35 -1.66
C CYS A 36 -0.25 8.83 -0.28
N PRO A 37 0.00 9.55 0.84
CA PRO A 37 -0.44 9.08 2.15
C PRO A 37 -1.96 8.94 2.24
N ILE A 38 -2.70 9.86 1.63
CA ILE A 38 -4.17 9.87 1.61
C ILE A 38 -4.70 8.69 0.79
N ALA A 39 -4.15 8.50 -0.41
CA ALA A 39 -4.48 7.35 -1.27
C ALA A 39 -4.19 6.02 -0.55
N GLY A 40 -3.07 5.94 0.18
CA GLY A 40 -2.72 4.77 0.98
C GLY A 40 -3.69 4.48 2.12
N GLN A 41 -4.28 5.50 2.76
CA GLN A 41 -5.31 5.26 3.77
C GLN A 41 -6.58 4.68 3.15
N ALA A 42 -7.05 5.26 2.04
CA ALA A 42 -8.25 4.80 1.35
C ALA A 42 -8.09 3.37 0.81
N GLU A 43 -6.97 3.09 0.14
CA GLU A 43 -6.67 1.76 -0.37
C GLU A 43 -6.48 0.75 0.77
N GLY A 44 -5.84 1.17 1.87
CA GLY A 44 -5.65 0.32 3.02
C GLY A 44 -6.94 -0.05 3.74
N ALA A 45 -7.94 0.85 3.78
CA ALA A 45 -9.27 0.53 4.28
C ALA A 45 -9.95 -0.54 3.42
N ARG A 46 -9.93 -0.36 2.09
CA ARG A 46 -10.47 -1.35 1.14
C ARG A 46 -9.80 -2.72 1.31
N TRP A 47 -8.48 -2.74 1.44
CA TRP A 47 -7.75 -4.00 1.59
C TRP A 47 -8.10 -4.73 2.90
N VAL A 48 -8.31 -4.00 4.00
CA VAL A 48 -8.73 -4.59 5.29
C VAL A 48 -10.15 -5.14 5.23
N ASP A 49 -11.07 -4.51 4.48
CA ASP A 49 -12.42 -5.06 4.27
C ASP A 49 -12.35 -6.44 3.57
N GLU A 50 -11.40 -6.63 2.66
CA GLU A 50 -11.13 -7.92 2.00
C GLU A 50 -10.33 -8.90 2.89
N HIS A 51 -9.56 -8.39 3.86
CA HIS A 51 -8.64 -9.15 4.71
C HIS A 51 -8.86 -8.84 6.21
N PRO A 52 -10.00 -9.22 6.80
CA PRO A 52 -10.43 -8.74 8.11
C PRO A 52 -9.56 -9.23 9.28
N LEU A 53 -8.71 -10.24 9.07
CA LEU A 53 -7.76 -10.73 10.08
C LEU A 53 -6.54 -9.83 10.25
N TYR A 54 -6.37 -8.85 9.36
CA TYR A 54 -5.21 -7.99 9.30
C TYR A 54 -5.60 -6.55 9.62
N ARG A 55 -4.63 -5.80 10.16
CA ARG A 55 -4.76 -4.36 10.38
C ARG A 55 -3.66 -3.59 9.66
N MET A 56 -4.00 -2.42 9.12
CA MET A 56 -3.01 -1.53 8.54
C MET A 56 -2.09 -0.97 9.62
N LYS A 57 -0.78 -1.12 9.44
CA LYS A 57 0.25 -0.64 10.37
C LYS A 57 0.98 0.59 9.86
N ARG A 58 1.22 0.68 8.55
CA ARG A 58 1.99 1.78 7.96
C ARG A 58 1.65 1.97 6.49
N VAL A 59 1.53 3.23 6.08
CA VAL A 59 1.57 3.66 4.67
C VAL A 59 2.97 4.20 4.37
N ARG A 60 3.54 3.80 3.24
CA ARG A 60 4.85 4.26 2.77
C ARG A 60 4.75 4.78 1.35
N CYS A 61 5.27 5.98 1.16
CA CYS A 61 5.36 6.66 -0.12
C CYS A 61 6.83 6.83 -0.46
N HIS A 62 7.27 6.20 -1.55
CA HIS A 62 8.65 6.23 -1.99
C HIS A 62 8.76 6.99 -3.30
N MET A 63 9.70 7.93 -3.38
CA MET A 63 10.12 8.48 -4.67
C MET A 63 11.08 7.49 -5.33
N GLY A 64 10.77 7.04 -6.54
CA GLY A 64 11.61 6.06 -7.23
C GLY A 64 11.11 5.73 -8.64
N ASN A 65 11.77 4.77 -9.28
CA ASN A 65 11.30 4.16 -10.52
C ASN A 65 10.14 3.20 -10.23
N LYS A 66 9.32 2.91 -11.25
CA LYS A 66 8.15 1.99 -11.18
C LYS A 66 8.54 0.73 -10.39
N PRO A 67 7.74 0.28 -9.40
CA PRO A 67 8.03 -0.97 -8.70
C PRO A 67 8.12 -2.09 -9.73
N PRO A 68 8.95 -3.14 -9.53
CA PRO A 68 8.94 -4.29 -10.42
C PRO A 68 7.50 -4.80 -10.52
N GLU A 69 6.98 -4.81 -11.75
CA GLU A 69 5.69 -5.41 -12.07
C GLU A 69 5.72 -6.83 -11.50
N ARG A 70 4.72 -7.17 -10.68
CA ARG A 70 4.59 -8.51 -10.12
C ARG A 70 4.47 -9.48 -11.28
N SER A 71 5.53 -10.25 -11.56
CA SER A 71 5.44 -11.44 -12.39
C SER A 71 4.37 -12.34 -11.78
N ALA A 72 3.40 -12.69 -12.62
CA ALA A 72 2.22 -13.48 -12.30
C ALA A 72 2.56 -14.80 -11.57
#